data_AF-A0A8C6YH76-F1
#
_entry.id   AF-A0A8C6YH76-F1
#
_cell.length_a   1.000
_cell.length_b   1.000
_cell.length_c   1.000
_cell.angle_alpha   90.00
_cell.angle_beta   90.00
_cell.angle_gamma   90.00
#
_symmetry.space_group_name_H-M   'P 1'
#
loop_
_entity.id
_entity.type
_entity.pdbx_description
1 polymer ?
#
loop_
_entity_poly.entity_id
_entity_poly.type
_entity_poly.pdbx_seq_one_letter_code
_entity_poly.pdbx_strand_id
1 'polypeptide(L)'
;MASSTGAWALHLAATDHRRCPGVRRQRALTALTIFLFLPRFPASGCPDVCSCFLGKVNCVDRGLRLVPLQLPMNTTTLLLEHNLIATLQNGTFAAQKALRRLSLRNNVLTSIHRLALVGLHELQDLDLSDNSLSLLHPETFLPVPTLRTLTLGDNRLLRLGPEIPRALPHLRGLFLHRNALSDLPAGFFESLPSLSYLTLEGNPWICSCGLWPLFLWLAKNRDKVPGEQFAVFRDLDGKAYVLDAYCPHLGANLAIGGRVVGNCIECPFHGWMFSGKDGNCIKIPYAKKVPEFASTKVWPSCEVNNMIMVWYHCDGTSPEWQVAEQEEVSSPNWAFRAATDHFVSVHIEEILENAADVAHLSFLHSPSVMSGNDLRFTDNHRWAFFRHTWEAEWQAEPEPNGHCSVMHLTHHLLLFGKLIPFLDLHVTARQIGPGLVTMDLRQALLGKGLIIQTVIPLEPLLQHVVHQIYYPRNMPSFLAKLVLWAEGVQAKGFVLLLLPGHLSSSFLPEPV
;
A
#
# COMPACT_ATOMS: atom_id res chain seq x y z
N MET A 1 -3.20 -19.47 -17.68
CA MET A 1 -2.06 -20.22 -17.14
C MET A 1 -1.50 -19.37 -16.02
N ALA A 2 -1.95 -19.58 -14.79
CA ALA A 2 -1.40 -18.89 -13.63
C ALA A 2 -0.16 -19.67 -13.21
N SER A 3 1.02 -19.20 -13.60
CA SER A 3 2.28 -19.76 -13.09
C SER A 3 2.45 -19.36 -11.64
N SER A 4 2.90 -20.32 -10.85
CA SER A 4 3.44 -20.19 -9.50
C SER A 4 4.39 -18.98 -9.41
N THR A 5 4.02 -17.95 -8.65
CA THR A 5 4.88 -16.77 -8.46
C THR A 5 5.45 -16.77 -7.05
N GLY A 6 6.72 -17.19 -6.96
CA GLY A 6 7.58 -16.89 -5.82
C GLY A 6 8.25 -15.53 -6.00
N ALA A 7 8.43 -14.81 -4.90
CA ALA A 7 8.90 -13.42 -4.90
C ALA A 7 9.79 -13.12 -3.70
N TRP A 8 10.78 -12.25 -3.91
CA TRP A 8 11.46 -11.58 -2.81
C TRP A 8 10.77 -10.24 -2.55
N ALA A 9 10.19 -10.02 -1.36
CA ALA A 9 9.53 -8.76 -1.02
C ALA A 9 9.54 -8.47 0.50
N LEU A 10 10.56 -7.74 0.96
CA LEU A 10 10.52 -6.88 2.15
C LEU A 10 11.80 -6.03 2.16
N HIS A 11 11.73 -4.77 2.55
CA HIS A 11 12.90 -3.96 2.91
C HIS A 11 12.73 -3.51 4.37
N LEU A 12 13.73 -3.79 5.21
CA LEU A 12 13.81 -3.22 6.55
C LEU A 12 15.04 -2.33 6.61
N ALA A 13 14.83 -1.02 6.53
CA ALA A 13 15.86 -0.04 6.82
C ALA A 13 16.20 -0.09 8.32
N ALA A 14 17.43 -0.48 8.66
CA ALA A 14 17.94 -0.39 10.02
C ALA A 14 18.13 1.10 10.39
N THR A 15 17.21 1.68 11.16
CA THR A 15 17.37 3.03 11.71
C THR A 15 17.15 3.04 13.22
N ASP A 16 18.18 3.48 13.94
CA ASP A 16 18.22 3.64 15.41
C ASP A 16 17.29 4.79 15.84
N HIS A 17 16.37 4.52 16.77
CA HIS A 17 15.38 5.49 17.23
C HIS A 17 15.99 6.49 18.23
N ARG A 18 16.23 7.74 17.77
CA ARG A 18 16.33 8.90 18.68
C ARG A 18 15.32 9.99 18.32
N ARG A 19 14.42 10.27 19.27
CA ARG A 19 13.45 11.38 19.26
C ARG A 19 14.15 12.75 19.31
N CYS A 20 13.62 13.76 18.60
CA CYS A 20 13.53 15.15 19.07
C CYS A 20 12.56 16.01 18.23
N PRO A 21 12.07 17.17 18.75
CA PRO A 21 10.74 17.71 18.44
C PRO A 21 10.71 18.99 17.59
N GLY A 22 9.55 19.22 16.95
CA GLY A 22 8.93 20.53 16.79
C GLY A 22 9.30 21.36 15.56
N VAL A 23 8.37 21.47 14.59
CA VAL A 23 8.40 22.53 13.57
C VAL A 23 7.04 23.23 13.48
N ARG A 24 7.06 24.56 13.61
CA ARG A 24 5.92 25.49 13.57
C ARG A 24 5.29 25.56 12.16
N ARG A 25 3.96 25.53 12.09
CA ARG A 25 3.16 25.85 10.89
C ARG A 25 3.21 27.36 10.59
N GLN A 26 3.64 27.75 9.40
CA GLN A 26 3.35 29.07 8.82
C GLN A 26 2.11 28.99 7.94
N ARG A 27 1.18 29.92 8.15
CA ARG A 27 -0.04 30.14 7.34
C ARG A 27 0.34 30.93 6.09
N ALA A 28 -0.08 30.48 4.91
CA ALA A 28 -0.03 31.27 3.68
C ALA A 28 -1.43 31.73 3.29
N LEU A 29 -1.49 33.00 2.87
CA LEU A 29 -2.68 33.80 2.59
C LEU A 29 -3.49 33.30 1.38
N THR A 30 -4.79 33.51 1.48
CA THR A 30 -5.81 33.48 0.43
C THR A 30 -5.51 34.49 -0.68
N ALA A 31 -5.52 34.02 -1.94
CA ALA A 31 -5.66 34.87 -3.12
C ALA A 31 -6.89 34.40 -3.92
N LEU A 32 -7.81 35.34 -4.13
CA LEU A 32 -9.08 35.23 -4.84
C LEU A 32 -8.82 35.25 -6.35
N THR A 33 -9.28 34.25 -7.10
CA THR A 33 -9.28 34.28 -8.57
C THR A 33 -10.70 34.12 -9.11
N ILE A 34 -11.13 35.13 -9.86
CA ILE A 34 -12.37 35.21 -10.61
C ILE A 34 -12.30 34.21 -11.78
N PHE A 35 -13.22 33.25 -11.83
CA PHE A 35 -13.37 32.34 -12.97
C PHE A 35 -14.22 32.99 -14.05
N LEU A 36 -13.67 33.06 -15.26
CA LEU A 36 -14.38 33.38 -16.50
C LEU A 36 -15.30 32.20 -16.87
N PHE A 37 -16.57 32.51 -17.12
CA PHE A 37 -17.61 31.60 -17.56
C PHE A 37 -17.35 31.12 -19.01
N LEU A 38 -17.31 29.80 -19.20
CA LEU A 38 -17.67 29.15 -20.47
C LEU A 38 -18.95 28.33 -20.23
N PRO A 39 -19.89 28.30 -21.18
CA PRO A 39 -21.23 27.76 -20.93
C PRO A 39 -21.16 26.24 -20.79
N ARG A 40 -21.48 25.74 -19.60
CA ARG A 40 -21.77 24.32 -19.36
C ARG A 40 -23.12 24.00 -20.00
N PHE A 41 -23.13 23.07 -20.94
CA PHE A 41 -24.35 22.34 -21.26
C PHE A 41 -24.77 21.50 -20.04
N PRO A 42 -26.05 21.51 -19.64
CA PRO A 42 -26.49 20.88 -18.41
C PRO A 42 -26.53 19.35 -18.60
N ALA A 43 -25.55 18.64 -18.05
CA ALA A 43 -25.79 17.28 -17.59
C ALA A 43 -26.70 17.40 -16.37
N SER A 44 -27.95 16.98 -16.52
CA SER A 44 -28.99 17.12 -15.52
C SER A 44 -28.56 16.57 -14.15
N GLY A 45 -28.41 17.46 -13.17
CA GLY A 45 -28.46 17.12 -11.75
C GLY A 45 -27.17 16.63 -11.08
N CYS A 46 -25.99 17.10 -11.48
CA CYS A 46 -24.79 16.95 -10.63
C CYS A 46 -24.80 18.00 -9.51
N PRO A 47 -24.48 17.68 -8.23
CA PRO A 47 -24.37 18.69 -7.19
C PRO A 47 -23.24 19.68 -7.49
N ASP A 48 -23.47 20.98 -7.30
CA ASP A 48 -22.50 22.04 -7.60
C ASP A 48 -21.15 21.88 -6.85
N VAL A 49 -21.20 21.27 -5.68
CA VAL A 49 -20.04 21.00 -4.81
C VAL A 49 -19.21 19.79 -5.24
N CYS A 50 -19.73 18.98 -6.17
CA CYS A 50 -19.12 17.73 -6.62
C CYS A 50 -18.75 17.78 -8.11
N SER A 51 -17.93 16.83 -8.55
CA SER A 51 -17.67 16.59 -9.97
C SER A 51 -18.28 15.25 -10.41
N CYS A 52 -19.03 15.27 -11.51
CA CYS A 52 -19.67 14.07 -12.05
C CYS A 52 -19.12 13.75 -13.44
N PHE A 53 -18.72 12.49 -13.66
CA PHE A 53 -18.23 12.01 -14.95
C PHE A 53 -18.55 10.51 -15.12
N LEU A 54 -19.25 10.14 -16.20
CA LEU A 54 -19.56 8.75 -16.56
C LEU A 54 -20.11 7.89 -15.40
N GLY A 55 -21.12 8.40 -14.67
CA GLY A 55 -21.72 7.70 -13.54
C GLY A 55 -20.88 7.69 -12.26
N LYS A 56 -19.68 8.27 -12.26
CA LYS A 56 -18.89 8.53 -11.06
C LYS A 56 -19.21 9.94 -10.54
N VAL A 57 -19.52 10.04 -9.25
CA VAL A 57 -19.73 11.29 -8.53
C VAL A 57 -18.65 11.42 -7.47
N ASN A 58 -17.79 12.43 -7.62
CA ASN A 58 -16.67 12.71 -6.73
C ASN A 58 -16.95 13.97 -5.90
N CYS A 59 -17.11 13.78 -4.60
CA CYS A 59 -17.36 14.80 -3.59
C CYS A 59 -16.27 14.79 -2.51
N VAL A 60 -15.05 14.34 -2.83
CA VAL A 60 -13.94 14.21 -1.87
C VAL A 60 -13.43 15.59 -1.43
N ASP A 61 -13.16 15.72 -0.13
CA ASP A 61 -12.57 16.90 0.52
C ASP A 61 -13.33 18.21 0.22
N ARG A 62 -14.64 18.18 0.43
CA ARG A 62 -15.56 19.31 0.17
C ARG A 62 -16.13 19.92 1.44
N GLY A 63 -15.70 19.46 2.62
CA GLY A 63 -16.22 19.91 3.91
C GLY A 63 -17.71 19.60 4.12
N LEU A 64 -18.23 18.57 3.44
CA LEU A 64 -19.65 18.22 3.49
C LEU A 64 -20.04 17.69 4.86
N ARG A 65 -21.13 18.20 5.41
CA ARG A 65 -21.71 17.69 6.67
C ARG A 65 -22.85 16.69 6.44
N LEU A 66 -23.39 16.67 5.23
CA LEU A 66 -24.49 15.83 4.79
C LEU A 66 -24.21 15.36 3.36
N VAL A 67 -24.80 14.23 2.98
CA VAL A 67 -24.80 13.76 1.59
C VAL A 67 -25.61 14.74 0.72
N PRO A 68 -25.10 15.16 -0.46
CA PRO A 68 -25.83 16.06 -1.34
C PRO A 68 -27.17 15.46 -1.82
N LEU A 69 -28.23 16.27 -1.89
CA LEU A 69 -29.59 15.82 -2.24
C LEU A 69 -29.79 15.51 -3.74
N GLN A 70 -28.99 16.13 -4.61
CA GLN A 70 -29.15 16.06 -6.07
C GLN A 70 -28.11 15.13 -6.68
N LEU A 71 -28.13 13.85 -6.31
CA LEU A 71 -27.23 12.87 -6.90
C LEU A 71 -27.87 12.28 -8.19
N PRO A 72 -27.14 12.22 -9.32
CA PRO A 72 -27.64 11.60 -10.55
C PRO A 72 -28.12 10.15 -10.32
N MET A 73 -29.24 9.76 -10.92
CA MET A 73 -29.79 8.40 -10.71
C MET A 73 -28.94 7.29 -11.35
N ASN A 74 -28.15 7.60 -12.37
CA ASN A 74 -27.22 6.68 -13.03
C ASN A 74 -25.85 6.60 -12.32
N THR A 75 -25.73 7.08 -11.08
CA THR A 75 -24.48 7.03 -10.33
C THR A 75 -24.12 5.58 -10.01
N THR A 76 -22.98 5.12 -10.50
CA THR A 76 -22.39 3.79 -10.24
C THR A 76 -21.30 3.85 -9.16
N THR A 77 -20.64 4.99 -9.00
CA THR A 77 -19.59 5.20 -7.98
C THR A 77 -19.80 6.54 -7.29
N LEU A 78 -19.88 6.55 -5.96
CA LEU A 78 -20.02 7.76 -5.15
C LEU A 78 -18.88 7.84 -4.12
N LEU A 79 -18.07 8.89 -4.24
CA LEU A 79 -16.95 9.15 -3.34
C LEU A 79 -17.25 10.37 -2.47
N LEU A 80 -17.40 10.17 -1.17
CA LEU A 80 -17.71 11.19 -0.16
C LEU A 80 -16.60 11.29 0.90
N GLU A 81 -15.38 10.92 0.53
CA GLU A 81 -14.24 10.80 1.44
C GLU A 81 -13.76 12.16 1.98
N HIS A 82 -13.10 12.17 3.14
CA HIS A 82 -12.48 13.37 3.71
C HIS A 82 -13.48 14.50 3.94
N ASN A 83 -14.65 14.16 4.48
CA ASN A 83 -15.71 15.13 4.76
C ASN A 83 -16.04 15.12 6.26
N LEU A 84 -17.10 15.84 6.63
CA LEU A 84 -17.57 16.02 8.00
C LEU A 84 -18.97 15.41 8.19
N ILE A 85 -19.28 14.34 7.47
CA ILE A 85 -20.58 13.67 7.53
C ILE A 85 -20.65 12.89 8.84
N ALA A 86 -21.62 13.22 9.69
CA ALA A 86 -21.76 12.61 11.02
C ALA A 86 -22.77 11.46 11.08
N THR A 87 -23.76 11.47 10.20
CA THR A 87 -24.84 10.48 10.20
C THR A 87 -25.35 10.23 8.78
N LEU A 88 -25.69 8.97 8.47
CA LEU A 88 -26.48 8.64 7.28
C LEU A 88 -27.95 8.48 7.65
N GLN A 89 -28.82 9.26 7.03
CA GLN A 89 -30.26 9.27 7.31
C GLN A 89 -31.00 8.20 6.50
N ASN A 90 -32.25 7.95 6.88
CA ASN A 90 -33.14 7.05 6.14
C ASN A 90 -33.25 7.48 4.66
N GLY A 91 -33.14 6.52 3.75
CA GLY A 91 -33.39 6.75 2.32
C GLY A 91 -32.41 7.70 1.64
N THR A 92 -31.25 7.98 2.27
CA THR A 92 -30.21 8.88 1.72
C THR A 92 -29.82 8.50 0.30
N PHE A 93 -29.81 7.19 -0.02
CA PHE A 93 -29.43 6.68 -1.34
C PHE A 93 -30.57 5.97 -2.09
N ALA A 94 -31.83 6.21 -1.71
CA ALA A 94 -32.98 5.47 -2.25
C ALA A 94 -33.15 5.58 -3.78
N ALA A 95 -32.63 6.65 -4.39
CA ALA A 95 -32.68 6.89 -5.82
C ALA A 95 -31.49 6.27 -6.61
N GLN A 96 -30.38 5.92 -5.94
CA GLN A 96 -29.14 5.49 -6.59
C GLN A 96 -29.09 3.96 -6.76
N LYS A 97 -30.06 3.41 -7.50
CA LYS A 97 -30.22 1.95 -7.67
C LYS A 97 -29.07 1.26 -8.41
N ALA A 98 -28.32 2.01 -9.23
CA ALA A 98 -27.19 1.52 -10.01
C ALA A 98 -25.84 1.61 -9.26
N LEU A 99 -25.86 2.05 -7.99
CA LEU A 99 -24.63 2.29 -7.23
C LEU A 99 -23.93 0.97 -6.89
N ARG A 100 -22.66 0.85 -7.29
CA ARG A 100 -21.80 -0.32 -7.07
C ARG A 100 -20.70 -0.05 -6.06
N ARG A 101 -20.23 1.18 -5.96
CA ARG A 101 -19.20 1.59 -5.00
C ARG A 101 -19.61 2.84 -4.24
N LEU A 102 -19.56 2.78 -2.92
CA LEU A 102 -19.81 3.89 -2.01
C LEU A 102 -18.65 4.01 -1.02
N SER A 103 -17.97 5.16 -1.04
CA SER A 103 -16.89 5.46 -0.09
C SER A 103 -17.27 6.67 0.77
N LEU A 104 -17.29 6.45 2.08
CA LEU A 104 -17.50 7.45 3.14
C LEU A 104 -16.29 7.49 4.08
N ARG A 105 -15.14 7.03 3.60
CA ARG A 105 -13.89 6.99 4.35
C ARG A 105 -13.50 8.36 4.91
N ASN A 106 -12.88 8.39 6.08
CA ASN A 106 -12.37 9.61 6.70
C ASN A 106 -13.46 10.69 6.86
N ASN A 107 -14.53 10.31 7.54
CA ASN A 107 -15.62 11.18 7.93
C ASN A 107 -15.76 11.17 9.47
N VAL A 108 -16.83 11.75 10.00
CA VAL A 108 -17.11 11.76 11.44
C VAL A 108 -18.34 10.92 11.77
N LEU A 109 -18.60 9.86 10.99
CA LEU A 109 -19.79 9.02 11.16
C LEU A 109 -19.79 8.37 12.54
N THR A 110 -20.80 8.67 13.34
CA THR A 110 -21.01 8.02 14.65
C THR A 110 -22.08 6.95 14.59
N SER A 111 -23.01 7.04 13.64
CA SER A 111 -24.11 6.09 13.47
C SER A 111 -24.62 6.06 12.03
N ILE A 112 -25.06 4.89 11.59
CA ILE A 112 -25.76 4.69 10.32
C ILE A 112 -27.20 4.29 10.62
N HIS A 113 -28.16 5.01 10.07
CA HIS A 113 -29.56 4.64 10.22
C HIS A 113 -29.82 3.29 9.53
N ARG A 114 -30.59 2.40 10.17
CA ARG A 114 -30.88 1.03 9.67
C ARG A 114 -31.52 0.95 8.27
N LEU A 115 -32.10 2.05 7.79
CA LEU A 115 -32.69 2.18 6.45
C LEU A 115 -31.88 3.09 5.51
N ALA A 116 -30.65 3.45 5.86
CA ALA A 116 -29.84 4.38 5.08
C ALA A 116 -29.42 3.82 3.72
N LEU A 117 -29.17 2.51 3.64
CA LEU A 117 -28.70 1.81 2.42
C LEU A 117 -29.85 1.23 1.58
N VAL A 118 -31.11 1.56 1.90
CA VAL A 118 -32.26 1.09 1.12
C VAL A 118 -32.15 1.58 -0.33
N GLY A 119 -32.39 0.67 -1.28
CA GLY A 119 -32.33 0.93 -2.72
C GLY A 119 -30.98 0.57 -3.36
N LEU A 120 -29.93 0.30 -2.58
CA LEU A 120 -28.57 0.02 -3.05
C LEU A 120 -28.35 -1.46 -3.43
N HIS A 121 -29.25 -2.06 -4.20
CA HIS A 121 -29.24 -3.51 -4.47
C HIS A 121 -28.06 -3.98 -5.33
N GLU A 122 -27.38 -3.09 -6.04
CA GLU A 122 -26.17 -3.40 -6.84
C GLU A 122 -24.85 -3.09 -6.11
N LEU A 123 -24.90 -2.66 -4.83
CA LEU A 123 -23.70 -2.24 -4.11
C LEU A 123 -22.75 -3.41 -3.86
N GLN A 124 -21.52 -3.29 -4.36
CA GLN A 124 -20.47 -4.30 -4.25
C GLN A 124 -19.37 -3.87 -3.26
N ASP A 125 -19.01 -2.59 -3.23
CA ASP A 125 -17.95 -2.06 -2.38
C ASP A 125 -18.49 -0.95 -1.49
N LEU A 126 -18.37 -1.14 -0.17
CA LEU A 126 -18.74 -0.15 0.84
C LEU A 126 -17.55 0.13 1.77
N ASP A 127 -17.03 1.35 1.69
CA ASP A 127 -15.96 1.82 2.55
C ASP A 127 -16.48 2.82 3.60
N LEU A 128 -16.39 2.42 4.86
CA LEU A 128 -16.76 3.17 6.06
C LEU A 128 -15.56 3.35 7.00
N SER A 129 -14.34 3.13 6.52
CA SER A 129 -13.12 3.24 7.34
C SER A 129 -12.83 4.65 7.81
N ASP A 130 -11.95 4.80 8.81
CA ASP A 130 -11.53 6.09 9.36
C ASP A 130 -12.74 6.94 9.80
N ASN A 131 -13.62 6.36 10.63
CA ASN A 131 -14.82 7.02 11.14
C ASN A 131 -14.91 6.86 12.67
N SER A 132 -16.06 7.12 13.27
CA SER A 132 -16.29 7.00 14.73
C SER A 132 -17.46 6.07 15.06
N LEU A 133 -17.70 5.06 14.21
CA LEU A 133 -18.80 4.12 14.41
C LEU A 133 -18.53 3.23 15.62
N SER A 134 -19.48 3.16 16.55
CA SER A 134 -19.38 2.32 17.74
C SER A 134 -20.25 1.06 17.70
N LEU A 135 -21.30 1.08 16.87
CA LEU A 135 -22.27 -0.01 16.73
C LEU A 135 -22.75 -0.10 15.28
N LEU A 136 -22.98 -1.32 14.82
CA LEU A 136 -23.64 -1.60 13.55
C LEU A 136 -24.92 -2.39 13.80
N HIS A 137 -26.04 -1.89 13.26
CA HIS A 137 -27.30 -2.61 13.26
C HIS A 137 -27.34 -3.59 12.08
N PRO A 138 -27.61 -4.88 12.29
CA PRO A 138 -27.67 -5.87 11.21
C PRO A 138 -28.63 -5.50 10.08
N GLU A 139 -29.73 -4.84 10.42
CA GLU A 139 -30.76 -4.41 9.45
C GLU A 139 -30.23 -3.41 8.42
N THR A 140 -29.13 -2.71 8.75
CA THR A 140 -28.45 -1.77 7.84
C THR A 140 -27.96 -2.47 6.56
N PHE A 141 -27.59 -3.75 6.66
CA PHE A 141 -26.99 -4.51 5.57
C PHE A 141 -27.99 -5.37 4.79
N LEU A 142 -29.22 -5.57 5.30
CA LEU A 142 -30.27 -6.32 4.61
C LEU A 142 -30.59 -5.79 3.19
N PRO A 143 -30.55 -4.47 2.92
CA PRO A 143 -30.82 -3.97 1.57
C PRO A 143 -29.68 -4.18 0.54
N VAL A 144 -28.49 -4.61 0.98
CA VAL A 144 -27.26 -4.70 0.16
C VAL A 144 -26.68 -6.13 0.11
N PRO A 145 -27.45 -7.15 -0.30
CA PRO A 145 -27.02 -8.55 -0.26
C PRO A 145 -25.89 -8.89 -1.25
N THR A 146 -25.64 -8.03 -2.25
CA THR A 146 -24.64 -8.21 -3.30
C THR A 146 -23.24 -7.70 -2.91
N LEU A 147 -23.10 -7.17 -1.69
CA LEU A 147 -21.85 -6.61 -1.20
C LEU A 147 -20.73 -7.66 -1.17
N ARG A 148 -19.59 -7.30 -1.77
CA ARG A 148 -18.38 -8.12 -1.87
C ARG A 148 -17.30 -7.62 -0.93
N THR A 149 -17.22 -6.32 -0.70
CA THR A 149 -16.18 -5.70 0.12
C THR A 149 -16.82 -4.76 1.14
N LEU A 150 -16.54 -4.99 2.42
CA LEU A 150 -16.94 -4.13 3.52
C LEU A 150 -15.71 -3.70 4.32
N THR A 151 -15.39 -2.41 4.24
CA THR A 151 -14.25 -1.83 4.97
C THR A 151 -14.75 -1.03 6.16
N LEU A 152 -14.37 -1.45 7.35
CA LEU A 152 -14.77 -0.87 8.65
C LEU A 152 -13.55 -0.56 9.53
N GLY A 153 -12.34 -0.60 8.99
CA GLY A 153 -11.10 -0.30 9.70
C GLY A 153 -11.12 1.09 10.35
N ASP A 154 -10.33 1.29 11.41
CA ASP A 154 -10.18 2.59 12.08
C ASP A 154 -11.53 3.20 12.52
N ASN A 155 -12.32 2.40 13.23
CA ASN A 155 -13.56 2.81 13.87
C ASN A 155 -13.50 2.49 15.37
N ARG A 156 -14.65 2.52 16.06
CA ARG A 156 -14.76 2.25 17.51
C ARG A 156 -15.73 1.12 17.80
N LEU A 157 -15.89 0.18 16.87
CA LEU A 157 -16.87 -0.89 16.97
C LEU A 157 -16.59 -1.76 18.18
N LEU A 158 -17.55 -1.85 19.10
CA LEU A 158 -17.40 -2.63 20.33
C LEU A 158 -17.77 -4.10 20.15
N ARG A 159 -18.72 -4.38 19.25
CA ARG A 159 -19.25 -5.72 18.99
C ARG A 159 -19.87 -5.81 17.60
N LEU A 160 -19.90 -7.01 17.04
CA LEU A 160 -20.63 -7.34 15.82
C LEU A 160 -21.74 -8.35 16.13
N GLY A 161 -22.94 -8.09 15.62
CA GLY A 161 -24.08 -8.99 15.80
C GLY A 161 -24.00 -10.22 14.88
N PRO A 162 -24.46 -11.41 15.32
CA PRO A 162 -24.39 -12.65 14.53
C PRO A 162 -25.27 -12.63 13.27
N GLU A 163 -26.16 -11.65 13.14
CA GLU A 163 -27.02 -11.44 11.96
C GLU A 163 -26.29 -10.73 10.81
N ILE A 164 -25.18 -10.01 11.07
CA ILE A 164 -24.46 -9.27 10.03
C ILE A 164 -23.92 -10.22 8.94
N PRO A 165 -23.23 -11.33 9.29
CA PRO A 165 -22.80 -12.32 8.30
C PRO A 165 -23.93 -12.85 7.41
N ARG A 166 -25.10 -13.12 7.99
CA ARG A 166 -26.26 -13.65 7.26
C ARG A 166 -26.83 -12.67 6.24
N ALA A 167 -26.69 -11.36 6.49
CA ALA A 167 -27.10 -10.32 5.55
C ALA A 167 -26.14 -10.20 4.36
N LEU A 168 -24.92 -10.74 4.44
CA LEU A 168 -23.82 -10.52 3.49
C LEU A 168 -23.23 -11.84 2.94
N PRO A 169 -24.04 -12.71 2.28
CA PRO A 169 -23.61 -14.05 1.87
C PRO A 169 -22.51 -14.08 0.80
N HIS A 170 -22.36 -12.98 0.05
CA HIS A 170 -21.40 -12.85 -1.05
C HIS A 170 -20.14 -12.06 -0.66
N LEU A 171 -19.98 -11.73 0.63
CA LEU A 171 -18.85 -10.96 1.12
C LEU A 171 -17.54 -11.74 0.95
N ARG A 172 -16.59 -11.13 0.25
CA ARG A 172 -15.25 -11.63 -0.01
C ARG A 172 -14.18 -10.94 0.84
N GLY A 173 -14.33 -9.65 1.08
CA GLY A 173 -13.42 -8.86 1.91
C GLY A 173 -14.13 -8.21 3.09
N LEU A 174 -13.64 -8.44 4.31
CA LEU A 174 -14.13 -7.84 5.54
C LEU A 174 -12.95 -7.25 6.32
N PHE A 175 -12.87 -5.92 6.37
CA PHE A 175 -11.77 -5.24 7.05
C PHE A 175 -12.23 -4.65 8.38
N LEU A 176 -11.75 -5.21 9.50
CA LEU A 176 -12.17 -4.85 10.86
C LEU A 176 -11.02 -4.38 11.75
N HIS A 177 -9.83 -4.17 11.18
CA HIS A 177 -8.66 -3.74 11.94
C HIS A 177 -8.87 -2.42 12.68
N ARG A 178 -8.10 -2.21 13.75
CA ARG A 178 -8.10 -0.98 14.56
C ARG A 178 -9.51 -0.54 14.98
N ASN A 179 -10.26 -1.47 15.55
CA ASN A 179 -11.55 -1.22 16.20
C ASN A 179 -11.46 -1.50 17.72
N ALA A 180 -12.61 -1.56 18.40
CA ALA A 180 -12.69 -1.84 19.83
C ALA A 180 -13.32 -3.21 20.12
N LEU A 181 -13.20 -4.17 19.20
CA LEU A 181 -13.79 -5.51 19.34
C LEU A 181 -13.02 -6.31 20.40
N SER A 182 -13.74 -6.81 21.39
CA SER A 182 -13.19 -7.67 22.44
C SER A 182 -13.45 -9.15 22.21
N ASP A 183 -14.52 -9.47 21.51
CA ASP A 183 -14.97 -10.83 21.17
C ASP A 183 -15.77 -10.83 19.86
N LEU A 184 -16.08 -12.02 19.36
CA LEU A 184 -17.01 -12.24 18.27
C LEU A 184 -17.95 -13.39 18.62
N PRO A 185 -19.21 -13.36 18.14
CA PRO A 185 -20.12 -14.48 18.29
C PRO A 185 -19.52 -15.78 17.74
N ALA A 186 -19.78 -16.91 18.40
CA ALA A 186 -19.42 -18.22 17.86
C ALA A 186 -20.11 -18.42 16.49
N GLY A 187 -19.39 -18.94 15.50
CA GLY A 187 -19.96 -19.15 14.17
C GLY A 187 -19.99 -17.92 13.26
N PHE A 188 -19.41 -16.78 13.69
CA PHE A 188 -19.52 -15.52 12.95
C PHE A 188 -18.97 -15.62 11.52
N PHE A 189 -17.79 -16.21 11.36
CA PHE A 189 -17.15 -16.32 10.03
C PHE A 189 -17.57 -17.56 9.25
N GLU A 190 -18.06 -18.60 9.92
CA GLU A 190 -18.69 -19.77 9.30
C GLU A 190 -19.92 -19.37 8.47
N SER A 191 -20.57 -18.27 8.86
CA SER A 191 -21.70 -17.68 8.15
C SER A 191 -21.30 -16.80 6.96
N LEU A 192 -20.00 -16.70 6.63
CA LEU A 192 -19.46 -15.98 5.48
C LEU A 192 -18.74 -16.95 4.52
N PRO A 193 -19.47 -17.71 3.69
CA PRO A 193 -18.90 -18.78 2.88
C PRO A 193 -17.97 -18.29 1.77
N SER A 194 -18.16 -17.05 1.30
CA SER A 194 -17.37 -16.44 0.22
C SER A 194 -16.16 -15.65 0.73
N LEU A 195 -15.92 -15.61 2.05
CA LEU A 195 -14.87 -14.78 2.63
C LEU A 195 -13.49 -15.26 2.17
N SER A 196 -12.70 -14.33 1.65
CA SER A 196 -11.34 -14.54 1.16
C SER A 196 -10.33 -13.61 1.83
N TYR A 197 -10.76 -12.47 2.36
CA TYR A 197 -9.89 -11.47 2.98
C TYR A 197 -10.50 -10.93 4.27
N LEU A 198 -9.71 -10.91 5.35
CA LEU A 198 -10.11 -10.56 6.69
C LEU A 198 -8.98 -9.83 7.41
N THR A 199 -9.24 -8.65 7.97
CA THR A 199 -8.29 -7.99 8.89
C THR A 199 -8.91 -7.83 10.26
N LEU A 200 -8.16 -8.10 11.32
CA LEU A 200 -8.63 -8.12 12.72
C LEU A 200 -7.63 -7.48 13.70
N GLU A 201 -6.44 -7.15 13.23
CA GLU A 201 -5.35 -6.55 13.99
C GLU A 201 -5.76 -5.22 14.64
N GLY A 202 -5.13 -4.87 15.77
CA GLY A 202 -5.44 -3.61 16.46
C GLY A 202 -6.79 -3.57 17.19
N ASN A 203 -7.44 -4.72 17.41
CA ASN A 203 -8.60 -4.87 18.30
C ASN A 203 -8.19 -5.41 19.69
N PRO A 204 -8.84 -4.99 20.79
CA PRO A 204 -8.55 -5.43 22.15
C PRO A 204 -9.15 -6.80 22.48
N TRP A 205 -8.79 -7.84 21.73
CA TRP A 205 -9.30 -9.20 21.91
C TRP A 205 -9.05 -9.73 23.33
N ILE A 206 -10.11 -10.19 24.00
CA ILE A 206 -10.01 -10.74 25.35
C ILE A 206 -9.69 -12.23 25.26
N CYS A 207 -8.51 -12.62 25.75
CA CYS A 207 -8.08 -14.02 25.87
C CYS A 207 -8.92 -14.77 26.93
N SER A 208 -10.12 -15.21 26.54
CA SER A 208 -11.03 -16.03 27.33
C SER A 208 -11.50 -17.25 26.54
N CYS A 209 -12.19 -18.19 27.20
CA CYS A 209 -12.78 -19.34 26.50
C CYS A 209 -13.77 -18.93 25.39
N GLY A 210 -14.38 -17.74 25.48
CA GLY A 210 -15.28 -17.22 24.45
C GLY A 210 -14.60 -16.88 23.12
N LEU A 211 -13.27 -16.66 23.13
CA LEU A 211 -12.49 -16.37 21.92
C LEU A 211 -12.04 -17.65 21.19
N TRP A 212 -12.25 -18.83 21.80
CA TRP A 212 -11.82 -20.11 21.24
C TRP A 212 -12.37 -20.40 19.83
N PRO A 213 -13.66 -20.13 19.50
CA PRO A 213 -14.16 -20.33 18.15
C PRO A 213 -13.44 -19.46 17.11
N LEU A 214 -13.14 -18.20 17.45
CA LEU A 214 -12.35 -17.31 16.60
C LEU A 214 -10.96 -17.90 16.33
N PHE A 215 -10.28 -18.34 17.38
CA PHE A 215 -8.96 -18.95 17.28
C PHE A 215 -8.96 -20.19 16.36
N LEU A 216 -9.93 -21.10 16.55
CA LEU A 216 -10.06 -22.28 15.70
C LEU A 216 -10.32 -21.91 14.23
N TRP A 217 -11.18 -20.93 13.99
CA TRP A 217 -11.46 -20.47 12.64
C TRP A 217 -10.21 -19.88 11.98
N LEU A 218 -9.49 -18.99 12.67
CA LEU A 218 -8.24 -18.39 12.18
C LEU A 218 -7.17 -19.44 11.90
N ALA A 219 -7.01 -20.42 12.80
CA ALA A 219 -6.05 -21.50 12.63
C ALA A 219 -6.31 -22.32 11.36
N LYS A 220 -7.59 -22.48 10.97
CA LYS A 220 -8.02 -23.20 9.77
C LYS A 220 -8.03 -22.35 8.49
N ASN A 221 -8.09 -21.02 8.60
CA ASN A 221 -8.29 -20.10 7.48
C ASN A 221 -7.18 -19.03 7.41
N ARG A 222 -5.92 -19.44 7.63
CA ARG A 222 -4.78 -18.51 7.66
C ARG A 222 -4.59 -17.77 6.33
N ASP A 223 -4.93 -18.43 5.22
CA ASP A 223 -4.95 -17.89 3.87
C ASP A 223 -5.84 -16.65 3.71
N LYS A 224 -6.80 -16.46 4.63
CA LYS A 224 -7.80 -15.38 4.53
C LYS A 224 -7.44 -14.12 5.30
N VAL A 225 -6.37 -14.11 6.09
CA VAL A 225 -5.95 -12.93 6.88
C VAL A 225 -4.69 -12.34 6.27
N PRO A 226 -4.77 -11.24 5.51
CA PRO A 226 -3.59 -10.64 4.91
C PRO A 226 -2.73 -9.95 5.96
N GLY A 227 -1.41 -10.10 5.84
CA GLY A 227 -0.41 -9.37 6.59
C GLY A 227 0.48 -10.29 7.42
N GLU A 228 1.48 -10.88 6.78
CA GLU A 228 2.54 -11.57 7.51
C GLU A 228 3.36 -10.52 8.25
N GLN A 229 3.31 -10.55 9.58
CA GLN A 229 4.19 -9.72 10.40
C GLN A 229 5.45 -10.50 10.70
N PHE A 230 6.59 -9.85 10.49
CA PHE A 230 7.88 -10.48 10.69
C PHE A 230 8.56 -9.97 11.96
N ALA A 231 9.16 -10.88 12.72
CA ALA A 231 10.19 -10.55 13.68
C ALA A 231 11.55 -10.71 13.02
N VAL A 232 12.24 -9.60 12.83
CA VAL A 232 13.57 -9.57 12.22
C VAL A 232 14.60 -9.17 13.26
N PHE A 233 15.61 -10.01 13.41
CA PHE A 233 16.68 -9.78 14.38
C PHE A 233 18.01 -10.32 13.86
N ARG A 234 19.11 -9.83 14.44
CA ARG A 234 20.45 -10.33 14.16
C ARG A 234 20.92 -11.20 15.31
N ASP A 235 21.64 -12.27 15.00
CA ASP A 235 22.37 -13.03 16.01
C ASP A 235 23.68 -12.31 16.41
N LEU A 236 24.49 -12.98 17.25
CA LEU A 236 25.77 -12.45 17.71
C LEU A 236 26.81 -12.32 16.59
N ASP A 237 26.68 -13.10 15.52
CA ASP A 237 27.55 -13.04 14.34
C ASP A 237 27.07 -11.96 13.34
N GLY A 238 25.99 -11.25 13.67
CA GLY A 238 25.41 -10.20 12.85
C GLY A 238 24.50 -10.72 11.74
N LYS A 239 24.24 -12.03 11.63
CA LYS A 239 23.38 -12.61 10.60
C LYS A 239 21.91 -12.30 10.89
N ALA A 240 21.19 -11.75 9.92
CA ALA A 240 19.76 -11.52 10.04
C ALA A 240 18.95 -12.82 9.91
N TYR A 241 17.90 -12.90 10.72
CA TYR A 241 16.87 -13.93 10.66
C TYR A 241 15.49 -13.30 10.62
N VAL A 242 14.56 -13.96 9.93
CA VAL A 242 13.19 -13.51 9.75
C VAL A 242 12.25 -14.63 10.19
N LEU A 243 11.49 -14.37 11.27
CA LEU A 243 10.51 -15.29 11.84
C LEU A 243 9.10 -14.70 11.74
N ASP A 244 8.06 -15.52 11.88
CA ASP A 244 6.74 -14.99 12.22
C ASP A 244 6.83 -14.15 13.51
N ALA A 245 6.23 -12.97 13.48
CA ALA A 245 6.27 -12.05 14.61
C ALA A 245 5.49 -12.57 15.80
N TYR A 246 4.48 -13.43 15.61
CA TYR A 246 3.61 -13.85 16.70
C TYR A 246 4.07 -15.15 17.34
N CYS A 247 4.36 -15.09 18.64
CA CYS A 247 4.82 -16.22 19.43
C CYS A 247 3.77 -17.35 19.42
N PRO A 248 4.14 -18.60 19.09
CA PRO A 248 3.21 -19.74 19.01
C PRO A 248 2.63 -20.15 20.37
N HIS A 249 3.13 -19.60 21.49
CA HIS A 249 2.60 -19.87 22.81
C HIS A 249 1.23 -19.20 23.02
N LEU A 250 1.18 -17.87 23.07
CA LEU A 250 -0.04 -17.09 23.34
C LEU A 250 -0.14 -15.83 22.46
N GLY A 251 0.53 -15.80 21.30
CA GLY A 251 0.40 -14.73 20.32
C GLY A 251 1.05 -13.40 20.70
N ALA A 252 1.98 -13.38 21.66
CA ALA A 252 2.77 -12.17 21.94
C ALA A 252 3.63 -11.83 20.72
N ASN A 253 3.70 -10.55 20.35
CA ASN A 253 4.51 -10.10 19.23
C ASN A 253 6.00 -10.04 19.64
N LEU A 254 6.82 -10.93 19.06
CA LEU A 254 8.26 -11.04 19.25
C LEU A 254 9.02 -9.79 18.76
N ALA A 255 8.53 -9.11 17.72
CA ALA A 255 9.13 -7.88 17.19
C ALA A 255 8.89 -6.67 18.12
N ILE A 256 7.83 -6.71 18.95
CA ILE A 256 7.45 -5.62 19.85
C ILE A 256 7.83 -5.99 21.28
N GLY A 257 9.00 -5.51 21.72
CA GLY A 257 9.50 -5.71 23.08
C GLY A 257 10.25 -7.01 23.32
N GLY A 258 10.29 -7.92 22.34
CA GLY A 258 11.19 -9.08 22.38
C GLY A 258 12.66 -8.66 22.40
N ARG A 259 13.51 -9.55 22.90
CA ARG A 259 14.95 -9.28 23.08
C ARG A 259 15.77 -10.35 22.40
N VAL A 260 16.86 -9.95 21.75
CA VAL A 260 17.84 -10.91 21.25
C VAL A 260 18.68 -11.40 22.43
N VAL A 261 18.71 -12.73 22.64
CA VAL A 261 19.50 -13.39 23.67
C VAL A 261 20.29 -14.52 23.02
N GLY A 262 21.60 -14.29 22.83
CA GLY A 262 22.43 -15.17 22.01
C GLY A 262 21.96 -15.17 20.55
N ASN A 263 21.73 -16.35 19.99
CA ASN A 263 21.28 -16.51 18.59
C ASN A 263 19.76 -16.72 18.50
N CYS A 264 19.02 -16.23 19.50
CA CYS A 264 17.59 -16.46 19.65
C CYS A 264 16.86 -15.18 20.01
N ILE A 265 15.58 -15.14 19.66
CA ILE A 265 14.67 -14.10 20.11
C ILE A 265 13.88 -14.59 21.32
N GLU A 266 13.97 -13.85 22.42
CA GLU A 266 13.22 -14.04 23.64
C GLU A 266 11.88 -13.31 23.55
N CYS A 267 10.79 -14.06 23.73
CA CYS A 267 9.44 -13.53 23.77
C CYS A 267 9.23 -12.61 24.98
N PRO A 268 8.69 -11.38 24.79
CA PRO A 268 8.55 -10.41 25.87
C PRO A 268 7.57 -10.82 26.97
N PHE A 269 6.64 -11.73 26.67
CA PHE A 269 5.58 -12.08 27.61
C PHE A 269 6.05 -13.10 28.65
N HIS A 270 6.64 -14.20 28.20
CA HIS A 270 6.97 -15.35 29.06
C HIS A 270 8.41 -15.84 28.95
N GLY A 271 9.26 -15.11 28.21
CA GLY A 271 10.69 -15.44 28.06
C GLY A 271 10.98 -16.70 27.24
N TRP A 272 10.01 -17.22 26.48
CA TRP A 272 10.27 -18.33 25.55
C TRP A 272 11.26 -17.89 24.49
N MET A 273 12.29 -18.70 24.24
CA MET A 273 13.36 -18.35 23.32
C MET A 273 13.26 -19.19 22.05
N PHE A 274 13.22 -18.52 20.90
CA PHE A 274 13.13 -19.15 19.59
C PHE A 274 14.41 -18.92 18.79
N SER A 275 14.95 -20.00 18.22
CA SER A 275 16.13 -19.99 17.35
C SER A 275 15.82 -19.32 16.01
N GLY A 276 16.68 -18.41 15.55
CA GLY A 276 16.53 -17.79 14.24
C GLY A 276 16.73 -18.76 13.07
N LYS A 277 17.57 -19.78 13.26
CA LYS A 277 17.98 -20.71 12.20
C LYS A 277 16.86 -21.62 11.71
N ASP A 278 16.05 -22.10 12.64
CA ASP A 278 15.07 -23.17 12.42
C ASP A 278 13.73 -22.89 13.13
N GLY A 279 13.61 -21.76 13.84
CA GLY A 279 12.37 -21.33 14.51
C GLY A 279 12.05 -22.13 15.76
N ASN A 280 12.87 -23.13 16.12
CA ASN A 280 12.61 -24.01 17.24
C ASN A 280 12.68 -23.27 18.57
N CYS A 281 11.74 -23.54 19.48
CA CYS A 281 11.84 -23.08 20.84
C CYS A 281 12.98 -23.83 21.52
N ILE A 282 14.02 -23.11 21.93
CA ILE A 282 15.20 -23.71 22.58
C ILE A 282 15.12 -23.68 24.10
N LYS A 283 14.30 -22.78 24.66
CA LYS A 283 14.20 -22.60 26.12
C LYS A 283 12.86 -22.03 26.53
N ILE A 284 12.28 -22.64 27.56
CA ILE A 284 11.14 -22.12 28.32
C ILE A 284 11.66 -21.92 29.75
N PRO A 285 11.81 -20.67 30.25
CA PRO A 285 12.57 -20.39 31.47
C PRO A 285 12.10 -21.16 32.71
N TYR A 286 10.81 -21.45 32.79
CA TYR A 286 10.16 -22.10 33.94
C TYR A 286 9.78 -23.57 33.71
N ALA A 287 10.17 -24.17 32.58
CA ALA A 287 9.88 -25.58 32.28
C ALA A 287 11.17 -26.41 32.19
N LYS A 288 11.09 -27.68 32.63
CA LYS A 288 12.23 -28.63 32.56
C LYS A 288 12.47 -29.18 31.15
N LYS A 289 11.45 -29.19 30.30
CA LYS A 289 11.49 -29.70 28.92
C LYS A 289 10.73 -28.76 28.01
N VAL A 290 11.22 -28.60 26.78
CA VAL A 290 10.52 -27.88 25.72
C VAL A 290 9.77 -28.90 24.85
N PRO A 291 8.48 -28.68 24.54
CA PRO A 291 7.74 -29.56 23.62
C PRO A 291 8.34 -29.52 22.20
N GLU A 292 8.43 -30.68 21.53
CA GLU A 292 9.02 -30.78 20.18
C GLU A 292 8.23 -30.00 19.11
N PHE A 293 6.93 -29.80 19.33
CA PHE A 293 6.08 -29.02 18.42
C PHE A 293 6.19 -27.50 18.61
N ALA A 294 6.92 -27.04 19.64
CA ALA A 294 7.04 -25.62 19.94
C ALA A 294 8.05 -24.96 18.99
N SER A 295 7.58 -24.49 17.84
CA SER A 295 8.38 -23.73 16.87
C SER A 295 7.57 -22.59 16.26
N THR A 296 8.28 -21.57 15.79
CA THR A 296 7.74 -20.49 14.96
C THR A 296 8.17 -20.67 13.51
N LYS A 297 7.40 -20.12 12.56
CA LYS A 297 7.76 -20.18 11.13
C LYS A 297 9.02 -19.36 10.88
N VAL A 298 9.94 -19.93 10.11
CA VAL A 298 11.11 -19.23 9.58
C VAL A 298 10.83 -18.88 8.13
N TRP A 299 11.14 -17.65 7.76
CA TRP A 299 11.03 -17.18 6.39
C TRP A 299 12.38 -17.27 5.69
N PRO A 300 12.47 -17.90 4.50
CA PRO A 300 13.70 -17.86 3.74
C PRO A 300 14.05 -16.41 3.45
N SER A 301 15.24 -16.01 3.89
CA SER A 301 15.69 -14.62 3.88
C SER A 301 17.15 -14.55 3.45
N CYS A 302 17.55 -13.46 2.81
CA CYS A 302 18.94 -13.20 2.47
C CYS A 302 19.28 -11.72 2.67
N GLU A 303 20.57 -11.44 2.87
CA GLU A 303 21.09 -10.08 2.90
C GLU A 303 21.87 -9.83 1.61
N VAL A 304 21.43 -8.84 0.84
CA VAL A 304 22.01 -8.50 -0.45
C VAL A 304 21.73 -7.04 -0.75
N ASN A 305 22.69 -6.34 -1.35
CA ASN A 305 22.54 -4.92 -1.73
C ASN A 305 22.15 -4.01 -0.54
N ASN A 306 22.70 -4.26 0.65
CA ASN A 306 22.36 -3.56 1.90
C ASN A 306 20.87 -3.66 2.28
N MET A 307 20.18 -4.71 1.83
CA MET A 307 18.78 -4.98 2.14
C MET A 307 18.64 -6.39 2.71
N ILE A 308 17.69 -6.56 3.63
CA ILE A 308 17.21 -7.87 4.05
C ILE A 308 16.02 -8.20 3.16
N MET A 309 16.17 -9.17 2.27
CA MET A 309 15.11 -9.65 1.39
C MET A 309 14.44 -10.88 2.03
N VAL A 310 13.12 -11.00 1.87
CA VAL A 310 12.32 -12.14 2.33
C VAL A 310 11.66 -12.83 1.15
N TRP A 311 11.80 -14.15 1.05
CA TRP A 311 11.12 -14.96 0.05
C TRP A 311 9.71 -15.31 0.49
N TYR A 312 8.76 -15.05 -0.38
CA TYR A 312 7.37 -15.40 -0.25
C TYR A 312 6.93 -16.21 -1.47
N HIS A 313 6.24 -17.32 -1.22
CA HIS A 313 5.52 -18.06 -2.25
C HIS A 313 4.19 -18.51 -1.64
N CYS A 314 3.07 -18.38 -2.36
CA CYS A 314 1.74 -18.74 -1.85
C CYS A 314 1.65 -20.21 -1.39
N ASP A 315 2.27 -21.12 -2.15
CA ASP A 315 2.37 -22.55 -1.81
C ASP A 315 3.51 -22.89 -0.82
N GLY A 316 4.26 -21.90 -0.33
CA GLY A 316 5.35 -22.10 0.62
C GLY A 316 6.58 -22.82 0.04
N THR A 317 6.79 -22.79 -1.27
CA THR A 317 7.96 -23.39 -1.92
C THR A 317 9.24 -22.60 -1.59
N SER A 318 10.38 -23.29 -1.71
CA SER A 318 11.70 -22.68 -1.49
C SER A 318 12.11 -21.74 -2.63
N PRO A 319 13.05 -20.80 -2.42
CA PRO A 319 13.53 -19.91 -3.47
C PRO A 319 14.04 -20.66 -4.71
N GLU A 320 13.47 -20.33 -5.86
CA GLU A 320 13.87 -20.89 -7.17
C GLU A 320 14.96 -20.06 -7.85
N TRP A 321 15.13 -18.81 -7.41
CA TRP A 321 16.11 -17.85 -7.92
C TRP A 321 16.60 -16.93 -6.79
N GLN A 322 17.74 -16.27 -7.03
CA GLN A 322 18.39 -15.39 -6.07
C GLN A 322 18.55 -13.98 -6.65
N VAL A 323 18.47 -12.98 -5.78
CA VAL A 323 18.76 -11.60 -6.16
C VAL A 323 20.26 -11.42 -6.32
N ALA A 324 20.68 -10.88 -7.46
CA ALA A 324 22.08 -10.62 -7.75
C ALA A 324 22.61 -9.41 -6.96
N GLU A 325 23.86 -9.51 -6.51
CA GLU A 325 24.58 -8.39 -5.93
C GLU A 325 24.85 -7.30 -7.00
N GLN A 326 24.65 -6.04 -6.62
CA GLN A 326 24.93 -4.88 -7.43
C GLN A 326 26.29 -4.31 -7.02
N GLU A 327 27.24 -4.27 -7.97
CA GLU A 327 28.60 -3.79 -7.71
C GLU A 327 28.61 -2.35 -7.19
N GLU A 328 27.68 -1.52 -7.65
CA GLU A 328 27.50 -0.12 -7.22
C GLU A 328 27.07 0.01 -5.76
N VAL A 329 26.53 -1.04 -5.16
CA VAL A 329 26.09 -1.02 -3.76
C VAL A 329 27.18 -1.53 -2.83
N SER A 330 27.97 -2.52 -3.24
CA SER A 330 29.06 -3.08 -2.44
C SER A 330 30.41 -2.40 -2.66
N SER A 331 30.60 -1.70 -3.78
CA SER A 331 31.86 -1.03 -4.10
C SER A 331 32.09 0.22 -3.21
N PRO A 332 33.30 0.39 -2.64
CA PRO A 332 33.63 1.57 -1.84
C PRO A 332 33.65 2.86 -2.65
N ASN A 333 33.74 2.78 -3.99
CA ASN A 333 33.79 3.94 -4.88
C ASN A 333 32.41 4.58 -5.11
N TRP A 334 31.36 3.87 -4.74
CA TRP A 334 29.99 4.32 -4.84
C TRP A 334 29.43 4.70 -3.47
N ALA A 335 28.36 5.48 -3.48
CA ALA A 335 27.65 5.86 -2.27
C ALA A 335 26.15 5.95 -2.54
N PHE A 336 25.39 5.46 -1.56
CA PHE A 336 23.98 5.84 -1.39
C PHE A 336 23.89 7.36 -1.26
N ARG A 337 22.97 7.98 -2.00
CA ARG A 337 22.81 9.45 -2.01
C ARG A 337 21.51 9.93 -1.39
N ALA A 338 20.42 9.20 -1.63
CA ALA A 338 19.09 9.51 -1.10
C ALA A 338 18.12 8.36 -1.38
N ALA A 339 16.98 8.39 -0.67
CA ALA A 339 15.83 7.56 -0.96
C ALA A 339 14.54 8.38 -0.96
N THR A 340 13.52 7.89 -1.67
CA THR A 340 12.13 8.35 -1.57
C THR A 340 11.22 7.20 -1.18
N ASP A 341 10.19 7.53 -0.41
CA ASP A 341 9.15 6.61 0.02
C ASP A 341 7.79 7.02 -0.52
N HIS A 342 7.06 6.05 -1.07
CA HIS A 342 5.73 6.23 -1.63
C HIS A 342 4.79 5.11 -1.16
N PHE A 343 3.63 5.49 -0.63
CA PHE A 343 2.54 4.55 -0.36
C PHE A 343 1.54 4.64 -1.50
N VAL A 344 1.24 3.51 -2.13
CA VAL A 344 0.44 3.42 -3.36
C VAL A 344 -0.72 2.45 -3.14
N SER A 345 -1.95 2.94 -3.21
CA SER A 345 -3.15 2.15 -2.89
C SER A 345 -3.65 1.28 -4.07
N VAL A 346 -2.81 0.40 -4.61
CA VAL A 346 -3.13 -0.43 -5.78
C VAL A 346 -2.74 -1.88 -5.55
N HIS A 347 -3.20 -2.80 -6.40
CA HIS A 347 -2.66 -4.15 -6.41
C HIS A 347 -1.20 -4.12 -6.91
N ILE A 348 -0.33 -4.97 -6.39
CA ILE A 348 1.11 -4.95 -6.71
C ILE A 348 1.39 -5.11 -8.21
N GLU A 349 0.57 -5.89 -8.92
CA GLU A 349 0.64 -6.12 -10.37
C GLU A 349 0.55 -4.82 -11.18
N GLU A 350 -0.29 -3.88 -10.75
CA GLU A 350 -0.52 -2.61 -11.45
C GLU A 350 0.74 -1.73 -11.50
N ILE A 351 1.65 -1.89 -10.54
CA ILE A 351 2.92 -1.14 -10.52
C ILE A 351 3.89 -1.71 -11.57
N LEU A 352 3.81 -3.01 -11.83
CA LEU A 352 4.75 -3.74 -12.67
C LEU A 352 4.33 -3.75 -14.14
N GLU A 353 3.02 -3.76 -14.44
CA GLU A 353 2.52 -3.69 -15.82
C GLU A 353 3.01 -2.43 -16.56
N ASN A 354 3.37 -1.38 -15.83
CA ASN A 354 3.97 -0.15 -16.37
C ASN A 354 5.24 -0.36 -17.16
N ALA A 355 6.04 -1.38 -16.78
CA ALA A 355 7.24 -1.69 -17.51
C ALA A 355 6.91 -2.11 -18.96
N ALA A 356 5.79 -2.81 -19.17
CA ALA A 356 5.34 -3.27 -20.48
C ALA A 356 4.52 -2.22 -21.26
N ASP A 357 3.85 -1.28 -20.59
CA ASP A 357 3.11 -0.19 -21.24
C ASP A 357 4.04 0.92 -21.72
N VAL A 358 4.82 0.68 -22.76
CA VAL A 358 5.78 1.68 -23.25
C VAL A 358 5.09 2.95 -23.78
N ALA A 359 3.81 2.85 -24.17
CA ALA A 359 3.07 3.97 -24.76
C ALA A 359 2.81 5.08 -23.74
N HIS A 360 2.60 4.76 -22.45
CA HIS A 360 2.31 5.76 -21.41
C HIS A 360 3.40 6.82 -21.27
N LEU A 361 4.67 6.48 -21.56
CA LEU A 361 5.82 7.39 -21.45
C LEU A 361 5.62 8.65 -22.30
N SER A 362 5.12 8.48 -23.52
CA SER A 362 4.87 9.58 -24.44
C SER A 362 3.72 10.50 -24.02
N PHE A 363 2.74 9.98 -23.27
CA PHE A 363 1.56 10.76 -22.86
C PHE A 363 1.72 11.38 -21.47
N LEU A 364 2.28 10.65 -20.51
CA LEU A 364 2.35 11.07 -19.10
C LEU A 364 3.68 11.72 -18.73
N HIS A 365 4.78 11.26 -19.34
CA HIS A 365 6.13 11.72 -18.98
C HIS A 365 6.69 12.76 -19.95
N SER A 366 5.92 13.14 -21.00
CA SER A 366 6.33 14.17 -21.96
C SER A 366 6.35 15.61 -21.39
N PRO A 367 5.38 16.02 -20.54
CA PRO A 367 5.45 17.32 -19.89
C PRO A 367 6.68 17.49 -19.00
N SER A 368 7.11 18.74 -18.80
CA SER A 368 8.24 19.06 -17.90
C SER A 368 7.99 18.52 -16.49
N VAL A 369 9.02 17.92 -15.88
CA VAL A 369 9.02 17.60 -14.44
C VAL A 369 8.80 18.85 -13.56
N MET A 370 9.08 20.04 -14.07
CA MET A 370 8.81 21.30 -13.38
C MET A 370 7.33 21.71 -13.39
N SER A 371 6.50 21.09 -14.23
CA SER A 371 5.05 21.29 -14.24
C SER A 371 4.34 20.58 -13.07
N GLY A 372 5.06 19.75 -12.31
CA GLY A 372 4.51 18.96 -11.20
C GLY A 372 3.68 17.77 -11.68
N ASN A 373 2.88 17.20 -10.77
CA ASN A 373 2.22 15.90 -10.97
C ASN A 373 0.70 15.99 -11.11
N ASP A 374 0.13 17.20 -11.09
CA ASP A 374 -1.30 17.39 -11.29
C ASP A 374 -1.59 17.37 -12.79
N LEU A 375 -2.09 16.23 -13.29
CA LEU A 375 -2.37 15.98 -14.71
C LEU A 375 -3.28 17.04 -15.36
N ARG A 376 -4.02 17.84 -14.58
CA ARG A 376 -4.84 18.96 -15.10
C ARG A 376 -4.02 20.17 -15.53
N PHE A 377 -2.79 20.28 -15.03
CA PHE A 377 -1.91 21.45 -15.21
C PHE A 377 -0.52 21.08 -15.74
N THR A 378 -0.27 19.82 -16.07
CA THR A 378 1.02 19.36 -16.61
C THR A 378 1.34 20.00 -17.96
N ASP A 379 0.35 20.22 -18.81
CA ASP A 379 0.49 20.94 -20.09
C ASP A 379 0.26 22.46 -19.95
N ASN A 380 1.00 23.09 -19.02
CA ASN A 380 0.98 24.54 -18.84
C ASN A 380 1.96 25.23 -19.79
N HIS A 381 1.52 26.30 -20.46
CA HIS A 381 2.34 27.13 -21.35
C HIS A 381 3.65 27.64 -20.71
N ARG A 382 3.70 27.79 -19.38
CA ARG A 382 4.88 28.28 -18.65
C ARG A 382 6.14 27.42 -18.85
N TRP A 383 6.01 26.11 -19.04
CA TRP A 383 7.13 25.19 -19.23
C TRP A 383 7.09 24.48 -20.59
N ALA A 384 6.24 24.92 -21.52
CA ALA A 384 6.08 24.28 -22.84
C ALA A 384 7.36 24.29 -23.69
N PHE A 385 8.33 25.16 -23.36
CA PHE A 385 9.65 25.18 -24.00
C PHE A 385 10.58 24.06 -23.51
N PHE A 386 10.26 23.36 -22.42
CA PHE A 386 11.04 22.25 -21.87
C PHE A 386 10.15 21.00 -21.91
N ARG A 387 10.44 20.08 -22.83
CA ARG A 387 9.66 18.86 -23.04
C ARG A 387 10.57 17.64 -23.09
N HIS A 388 9.97 16.49 -22.86
CA HIS A 388 10.63 15.19 -22.91
C HIS A 388 10.04 14.35 -24.04
N THR A 389 10.91 13.59 -24.71
CA THR A 389 10.50 12.47 -25.56
C THR A 389 11.22 11.21 -25.11
N TRP A 390 10.58 10.08 -25.34
CA TRP A 390 11.01 8.79 -24.82
C TRP A 390 10.99 7.77 -25.95
N GLU A 391 12.07 7.04 -26.09
CA GLU A 391 12.15 5.84 -26.92
C GLU A 391 12.35 4.66 -25.97
N ALA A 392 11.51 3.64 -26.03
CA ALA A 392 11.71 2.46 -25.21
C ALA A 392 11.30 1.16 -25.88
N GLU A 393 11.94 0.10 -25.44
CA GLU A 393 11.67 -1.27 -25.82
C GLU A 393 11.65 -2.13 -24.55
N TRP A 394 10.63 -2.96 -24.42
CA TRP A 394 10.48 -3.89 -23.30
C TRP A 394 10.50 -5.33 -23.81
N GLN A 395 11.16 -6.22 -23.09
CA GLN A 395 11.17 -7.65 -23.36
C GLN A 395 11.29 -8.48 -22.08
N ALA A 396 10.62 -9.63 -22.05
CA ALA A 396 10.86 -10.65 -21.04
C ALA A 396 12.23 -11.33 -21.28
N GLU A 397 12.94 -11.68 -20.20
CA GLU A 397 14.17 -12.46 -20.34
C GLU A 397 13.85 -13.96 -20.57
N PRO A 398 14.66 -14.65 -21.40
CA PRO A 398 14.50 -16.08 -21.59
C PRO A 398 14.94 -16.87 -20.35
N GLU A 399 14.57 -18.15 -20.30
CA GLU A 399 15.05 -19.07 -19.26
C GLU A 399 16.59 -19.10 -19.20
N PRO A 400 17.19 -19.18 -17.99
CA PRO A 400 16.57 -19.42 -16.67
C PRO A 400 16.01 -18.16 -15.97
N ASN A 401 16.06 -17.00 -16.62
CA ASN A 401 15.63 -15.73 -16.03
C ASN A 401 14.17 -15.40 -16.35
N GLY A 402 13.30 -16.40 -16.50
CA GLY A 402 11.87 -16.18 -16.83
C GLY A 402 11.11 -15.34 -15.79
N HIS A 403 11.69 -15.14 -14.60
CA HIS A 403 11.21 -14.24 -13.55
C HIS A 403 11.63 -12.76 -13.75
N CYS A 404 12.36 -12.44 -14.82
CA CYS A 404 12.89 -11.10 -15.11
C CYS A 404 12.37 -10.54 -16.43
N SER A 405 12.34 -9.21 -16.53
CA SER A 405 12.15 -8.48 -17.78
C SER A 405 13.03 -7.25 -17.83
N VAL A 406 13.37 -6.79 -19.02
CA VAL A 406 14.22 -5.61 -19.24
C VAL A 406 13.51 -4.61 -20.13
N MET A 407 13.57 -3.35 -19.72
CA MET A 407 13.22 -2.19 -20.53
C MET A 407 14.48 -1.38 -20.83
N HIS A 408 14.73 -1.13 -22.10
CA HIS A 408 15.73 -0.17 -22.54
C HIS A 408 15.02 1.12 -22.91
N LEU A 409 15.42 2.23 -22.29
CA LEU A 409 14.77 3.53 -22.43
C LEU A 409 15.83 4.59 -22.76
N THR A 410 15.55 5.42 -23.75
CA THR A 410 16.30 6.65 -24.01
C THR A 410 15.38 7.85 -23.80
N HIS A 411 15.77 8.69 -22.85
CA HIS A 411 15.11 9.95 -22.53
C HIS A 411 15.83 11.10 -23.22
N HIS A 412 15.11 11.79 -24.10
CA HIS A 412 15.62 12.97 -24.78
C HIS A 412 15.02 14.25 -24.23
N LEU A 413 15.86 15.27 -24.07
CA LEU A 413 15.44 16.59 -23.63
C LEU A 413 15.25 17.53 -24.83
N LEU A 414 14.08 18.16 -24.92
CA LEU A 414 13.77 19.20 -25.90
C LEU A 414 13.73 20.57 -25.22
N LEU A 415 14.59 21.48 -25.67
CA LEU A 415 14.47 22.91 -25.37
C LEU A 415 14.03 23.68 -26.62
N PHE A 416 12.95 24.44 -26.51
CA PHE A 416 12.35 25.19 -27.61
C PHE A 416 12.10 24.32 -28.86
N GLY A 417 11.73 23.05 -28.64
CA GLY A 417 11.47 22.08 -29.71
C GLY A 417 12.73 21.50 -30.38
N LYS A 418 13.93 21.81 -29.88
CA LYS A 418 15.20 21.24 -30.37
C LYS A 418 15.76 20.24 -29.36
N LEU A 419 16.23 19.10 -29.86
CA LEU A 419 16.91 18.08 -29.07
C LEU A 419 18.25 18.61 -28.54
N ILE A 420 18.62 18.19 -27.33
CA ILE A 420 19.92 18.46 -26.72
C ILE A 420 20.63 17.13 -26.43
N PRO A 421 21.32 16.55 -27.41
CA PRO A 421 21.80 15.17 -27.33
C PRO A 421 22.77 14.90 -26.17
N PHE A 422 23.55 15.89 -25.73
CA PHE A 422 24.48 15.71 -24.61
C PHE A 422 23.79 15.62 -23.24
N LEU A 423 22.49 15.92 -23.16
CA LEU A 423 21.67 15.77 -21.95
C LEU A 423 20.86 14.47 -21.94
N ASP A 424 20.91 13.68 -23.03
CA ASP A 424 20.15 12.44 -23.14
C ASP A 424 20.55 11.47 -22.03
N LEU A 425 19.52 10.83 -21.47
CA LEU A 425 19.66 9.85 -20.39
C LEU A 425 19.23 8.48 -20.92
N HIS A 426 20.15 7.54 -20.92
CA HIS A 426 19.86 6.14 -21.23
C HIS A 426 19.61 5.39 -19.93
N VAL A 427 18.53 4.64 -19.88
CA VAL A 427 18.12 3.84 -18.74
C VAL A 427 17.93 2.38 -19.17
N THR A 428 18.55 1.46 -18.45
CA THR A 428 18.22 0.03 -18.53
C THR A 428 17.54 -0.35 -17.24
N ALA A 429 16.22 -0.55 -17.29
CA ALA A 429 15.41 -0.97 -16.15
C ALA A 429 15.19 -2.48 -16.22
N ARG A 430 15.71 -3.22 -15.25
CA ARG A 430 15.55 -4.66 -15.13
C ARG A 430 14.63 -4.96 -13.94
N GLN A 431 13.46 -5.49 -14.23
CA GLN A 431 12.51 -5.97 -13.23
C GLN A 431 12.85 -7.42 -12.86
N ILE A 432 12.84 -7.72 -11.57
CA ILE A 432 13.23 -9.00 -10.98
C ILE A 432 12.10 -9.47 -10.05
N GLY A 433 11.30 -10.41 -10.52
CA GLY A 433 10.08 -10.81 -9.85
C GLY A 433 9.10 -9.63 -9.68
N PRO A 434 8.21 -9.69 -8.67
CA PRO A 434 7.21 -8.63 -8.47
C PRO A 434 7.63 -7.51 -7.51
N GLY A 435 8.80 -7.63 -6.86
CA GLY A 435 9.17 -6.77 -5.73
C GLY A 435 10.39 -5.88 -5.96
N LEU A 436 11.11 -6.02 -7.07
CA LEU A 436 12.42 -5.38 -7.27
C LEU A 436 12.62 -4.92 -8.72
N VAL A 437 13.11 -3.70 -8.90
CA VAL A 437 13.58 -3.18 -10.19
C VAL A 437 14.93 -2.49 -9.99
N THR A 438 15.90 -2.80 -10.84
CA THR A 438 17.19 -2.12 -10.90
C THR A 438 17.26 -1.28 -12.17
N MET A 439 17.55 0.01 -12.03
CA MET A 439 17.64 0.97 -13.14
C MET A 439 19.06 1.50 -13.27
N ASP A 440 19.78 1.03 -14.27
CA ASP A 440 21.07 1.57 -14.66
C ASP A 440 20.89 2.87 -15.45
N LEU A 441 21.40 3.97 -14.91
CA LEU A 441 21.36 5.29 -15.53
C LEU A 441 22.70 5.58 -16.22
N ARG A 442 22.68 6.02 -17.47
CA ARG A 442 23.87 6.50 -18.19
C ARG A 442 23.59 7.83 -18.86
N GLN A 443 24.37 8.84 -18.50
CA GLN A 443 24.29 10.17 -19.11
C GLN A 443 25.70 10.70 -19.38
N ALA A 444 25.87 11.48 -20.43
CA ALA A 444 27.20 11.98 -20.84
C ALA A 444 27.86 12.89 -19.79
N LEU A 445 27.08 13.70 -19.07
CA LEU A 445 27.59 14.65 -18.05
C LEU A 445 27.67 14.05 -16.66
N LEU A 446 26.62 13.36 -16.21
CA LEU A 446 26.54 12.82 -14.85
C LEU A 446 27.17 11.42 -14.71
N GLY A 447 27.52 10.79 -15.82
CA GLY A 447 28.12 9.46 -15.84
C GLY A 447 27.11 8.35 -15.54
N LYS A 448 27.59 7.29 -14.88
CA LYS A 448 26.77 6.14 -14.48
C LYS A 448 26.11 6.40 -13.12
N GLY A 449 24.83 6.09 -13.00
CA GLY A 449 24.07 6.03 -11.75
C GLY A 449 23.30 4.72 -11.65
N LEU A 450 22.83 4.38 -10.45
CA LEU A 450 21.96 3.23 -10.21
C LEU A 450 20.77 3.68 -9.35
N ILE A 451 19.55 3.35 -9.76
CA ILE A 451 18.37 3.41 -8.89
C ILE A 451 17.91 1.98 -8.60
N ILE A 452 17.67 1.66 -7.33
CA ILE A 452 17.01 0.44 -6.91
C ILE A 452 15.61 0.81 -6.44
N GLN A 453 14.60 0.24 -7.09
CA GLN A 453 13.20 0.34 -6.68
C GLN A 453 12.79 -0.96 -5.99
N THR A 454 12.19 -0.85 -4.81
CA THR A 454 11.54 -1.99 -4.14
C THR A 454 10.06 -1.74 -3.96
N VAL A 455 9.23 -2.76 -4.18
CA VAL A 455 7.79 -2.74 -3.95
C VAL A 455 7.46 -3.73 -2.84
N ILE A 456 6.98 -3.21 -1.71
CA ILE A 456 6.70 -4.00 -0.51
C ILE A 456 5.18 -4.07 -0.34
N PRO A 457 4.57 -5.27 -0.45
CA PRO A 457 3.16 -5.43 -0.18
C PRO A 457 2.89 -5.32 1.31
N LEU A 458 2.23 -4.23 1.71
CA LEU A 458 1.77 -4.03 3.08
C LEU A 458 0.37 -4.61 3.26
N GLU A 459 -0.49 -4.42 2.27
CA GLU A 459 -1.84 -4.98 2.17
C GLU A 459 -2.14 -5.33 0.69
N PRO A 460 -3.18 -6.11 0.38
CA PRO A 460 -3.51 -6.48 -0.99
C PRO A 460 -3.66 -5.29 -1.96
N LEU A 461 -4.11 -4.14 -1.46
CA LEU A 461 -4.29 -2.90 -2.21
C LEU A 461 -3.45 -1.75 -1.64
N LEU A 462 -2.39 -2.02 -0.87
CA LEU A 462 -1.48 -1.00 -0.36
C LEU A 462 -0.04 -1.47 -0.47
N GLN A 463 0.72 -0.75 -1.29
CA GLN A 463 2.11 -1.05 -1.58
C GLN A 463 2.99 0.08 -1.04
N HIS A 464 4.14 -0.26 -0.48
CA HIS A 464 5.17 0.70 -0.12
C HIS A 464 6.31 0.59 -1.14
N VAL A 465 6.45 1.62 -1.96
CA VAL A 465 7.44 1.73 -3.03
C VAL A 465 8.58 2.63 -2.54
N VAL A 466 9.80 2.12 -2.60
CA VAL A 466 11.00 2.85 -2.21
C VAL A 466 11.93 2.95 -3.41
N HIS A 467 12.43 4.15 -3.71
CA HIS A 467 13.51 4.36 -4.67
C HIS A 467 14.77 4.76 -3.92
N GLN A 468 15.87 4.04 -4.13
CA GLN A 468 17.18 4.35 -3.58
C GLN A 468 18.13 4.68 -4.73
N ILE A 469 18.86 5.80 -4.64
CA ILE A 469 19.81 6.20 -5.68
C ILE A 469 21.26 6.12 -5.21
N TYR A 470 22.10 5.54 -6.07
CA TYR A 470 23.53 5.37 -5.89
C TYR A 470 24.27 6.07 -7.04
N TYR A 471 25.35 6.76 -6.68
CA TYR A 471 26.28 7.38 -7.64
C TYR A 471 27.73 7.28 -7.12
N PRO A 472 28.75 7.35 -7.99
CA PRO A 472 30.15 7.42 -7.58
C PRO A 472 30.40 8.55 -6.59
N ARG A 473 31.28 8.37 -5.60
CA ARG A 473 31.48 9.32 -4.48
C ARG A 473 31.83 10.75 -4.88
N ASN A 474 32.51 10.93 -6.01
CA ASN A 474 32.87 12.24 -6.56
C ASN A 474 31.67 13.03 -7.15
N MET A 475 30.54 12.37 -7.39
CA MET A 475 29.31 13.02 -7.85
C MET A 475 28.72 13.95 -6.76
N PRO A 476 28.43 15.23 -7.06
CA PRO A 476 27.79 16.12 -6.09
C PRO A 476 26.41 15.59 -5.65
N SER A 477 26.21 15.44 -4.34
CA SER A 477 24.99 14.84 -3.75
C SER A 477 23.70 15.56 -4.17
N PHE A 478 23.74 16.90 -4.33
CA PHE A 478 22.56 17.67 -4.75
C PHE A 478 22.08 17.31 -6.17
N LEU A 479 22.99 16.94 -7.07
CA LEU A 479 22.63 16.51 -8.43
C LEU A 479 21.96 15.14 -8.41
N ALA A 480 22.49 14.20 -7.63
CA ALA A 480 21.86 12.89 -7.45
C ALA A 480 20.45 13.02 -6.84
N LYS A 481 20.28 13.92 -5.86
CA LYS A 481 18.97 14.22 -5.27
C LYS A 481 18.00 14.86 -6.28
N LEU A 482 18.49 15.68 -7.21
CA LEU A 482 17.66 16.26 -8.28
C LEU A 482 17.17 15.18 -9.25
N VAL A 483 18.05 14.23 -9.63
CA VAL A 483 17.67 13.07 -10.46
C VAL A 483 16.59 12.24 -9.76
N LEU A 484 16.79 11.90 -8.48
CA LEU A 484 15.80 11.16 -7.70
C LEU A 484 14.49 11.93 -7.51
N TRP A 485 14.54 13.26 -7.35
CA TRP A 485 13.33 14.08 -7.29
C TRP A 485 12.57 14.06 -8.62
N ALA A 486 13.28 14.16 -9.76
CA ALA A 486 12.66 14.12 -11.08
C ALA A 486 12.00 12.76 -11.37
N GLU A 487 12.67 11.67 -10.99
CA GLU A 487 12.08 10.32 -10.98
C GLU A 487 10.81 10.32 -10.10
N GLY A 488 10.89 10.78 -8.86
CA GLY A 488 9.76 10.71 -7.93
C GLY A 488 8.56 11.57 -8.37
N VAL A 489 8.80 12.62 -9.17
CA VAL A 489 7.76 13.39 -9.86
C VAL A 489 7.09 12.53 -10.93
N GLN A 490 7.89 11.88 -11.77
CA GLN A 490 7.43 11.01 -12.84
C GLN A 490 6.66 9.79 -12.33
N ALA A 491 7.18 9.06 -11.34
CA ALA A 491 6.49 7.92 -10.72
C ALA A 491 5.15 8.31 -10.08
N LYS A 492 5.06 9.51 -9.50
CA LYS A 492 3.79 10.02 -8.96
C LYS A 492 2.78 10.34 -10.07
N GLY A 493 3.21 10.83 -11.22
CA GLY A 493 2.35 11.08 -12.38
C GLY A 493 1.58 9.82 -12.81
N PHE A 494 2.25 8.66 -12.74
CA PHE A 494 1.64 7.36 -12.93
C PHE A 494 0.64 6.99 -11.83
N VAL A 495 1.04 7.08 -10.55
CA VAL A 495 0.17 6.74 -9.40
C VAL A 495 -1.14 7.54 -9.40
N LEU A 496 -1.12 8.79 -9.86
CA LEU A 496 -2.31 9.64 -9.99
C LEU A 496 -3.34 9.15 -11.02
N LEU A 497 -2.97 8.34 -12.01
CA LEU A 497 -3.91 7.74 -12.96
C LEU A 497 -4.68 6.57 -12.37
N LEU A 498 -4.01 5.73 -11.58
CA LEU A 498 -4.64 4.55 -10.99
C LEU A 498 -5.60 4.95 -9.87
N LEU A 499 -5.26 5.96 -9.06
CA LEU A 499 -6.17 6.54 -8.06
C LEU A 499 -5.88 8.04 -7.83
N PRO A 500 -6.89 8.94 -7.97
CA PRO A 500 -6.74 10.31 -7.54
C PRO A 500 -6.91 10.40 -6.01
N GLY A 501 -5.82 10.19 -5.27
CA GLY A 501 -5.79 10.44 -3.82
C GLY A 501 -4.73 9.63 -3.07
N HIS A 502 -3.98 10.32 -2.20
CA HIS A 502 -2.97 9.81 -1.25
C HIS A 502 -1.59 9.44 -1.81
N LEU A 503 -0.70 10.42 -1.82
CA LEU A 503 0.75 10.20 -1.73
C LEU A 503 1.26 11.01 -0.54
N SER A 504 1.78 10.34 0.49
CA SER A 504 2.71 10.96 1.44
C SER A 504 4.12 10.63 0.98
N SER A 505 4.98 11.64 0.82
CA SER A 505 6.38 11.44 0.45
C SER A 505 7.27 12.19 1.44
N SER A 506 8.22 11.49 2.04
CA SER A 506 9.29 12.04 2.84
C SER A 506 10.64 11.80 2.16
N PHE A 507 11.54 12.79 2.22
CA PHE A 507 12.95 12.58 1.89
C PHE A 507 13.66 12.10 3.15
N LEU A 508 14.31 10.94 3.09
CA LEU A 508 15.16 10.47 4.18
C LEU A 508 16.55 11.11 4.09
N PRO A 509 17.13 11.59 5.21
CA PRO A 509 18.56 11.92 5.26
C PRO A 509 19.42 10.65 5.16
N GLU A 510 20.73 10.83 4.93
CA GLU A 510 21.70 9.72 4.85
C GLU A 510 21.56 8.78 6.07
N PRO A 511 21.59 7.45 5.88
CA PRO A 511 21.78 6.52 6.99
C PRO A 511 23.17 6.78 7.59
N VAL A 512 23.21 7.09 8.88
CA VAL A 512 24.46 7.25 9.65
C VAL A 512 25.02 5.88 10.00
#